data_AF-A0A238YSY0-F1
#
_entry.id   AF-A0A238YSY0-F1
#
_cell.length_a   1.000
_cell.length_b   1.000
_cell.length_c   1.000
_cell.angle_alpha   90.00
_cell.angle_beta   90.00
_cell.angle_gamma   90.00
#
_symmetry.space_group_name_H-M   'P 1'
#
loop_
_entity.id
_entity.type
_entity.pdbx_description
1 polymer ?
#
loop_
_entity_poly.entity_id
_entity_poly.type
_entity_poly.pdbx_seq_one_letter_code
_entity_poly.pdbx_strand_id
1 'polypeptide(L)'
;MARTIDQQIADAQAKLARLKTRQKASDTRRKIIVGAIVTTEALKDPKSSKWLASTLRKNATRDVDQKEIAGLLADLDAKAQSAGAGEV
;
A
#
# COMPACT_ATOMS: atom_id res chain seq x y z
N MET A 1 -22.92 7.91 -42.78
CA MET A 1 -21.76 7.04 -43.07
C MET A 1 -21.48 6.23 -41.82
N ALA A 2 -21.43 4.89 -41.91
CA ALA A 2 -21.07 4.04 -40.76
C ALA A 2 -19.59 4.23 -40.43
N ARG A 3 -19.23 4.20 -39.14
CA ARG A 3 -17.82 4.30 -38.71
C ARG A 3 -17.01 3.16 -39.32
N THR A 4 -15.82 3.47 -39.82
CA THR A 4 -14.92 2.44 -40.35
C THR A 4 -14.47 1.50 -39.24
N ILE A 5 -14.03 0.29 -39.59
CA ILE A 5 -13.52 -0.69 -38.61
C ILE A 5 -12.38 -0.09 -37.79
N ASP A 6 -11.47 0.66 -38.42
CA ASP A 6 -10.37 1.34 -37.72
C ASP A 6 -10.86 2.38 -36.71
N GLN A 7 -11.91 3.14 -37.05
CA GLN A 7 -12.53 4.09 -36.11
C GLN A 7 -13.19 3.37 -34.93
N GLN A 8 -13.84 2.23 -35.17
CA GLN A 8 -14.43 1.41 -34.10
C GLN A 8 -13.35 0.82 -33.19
N ILE A 9 -12.23 0.36 -33.75
CA ILE A 9 -11.07 -0.13 -32.99
C ILE A 9 -10.48 1.00 -32.15
N ALA A 10 -10.28 2.18 -32.72
CA ALA A 10 -9.75 3.35 -32.01
C ALA A 10 -10.66 3.76 -30.83
N ASP A 11 -11.98 3.80 -31.03
CA ASP A 11 -12.96 4.09 -29.98
C ASP A 11 -12.92 3.06 -28.85
N ALA A 12 -12.83 1.77 -29.19
CA ALA A 12 -12.75 0.68 -28.23
C ALA A 12 -11.45 0.74 -27.41
N GLN A 13 -10.31 1.00 -28.07
CA GLN A 13 -9.01 1.17 -27.41
C GLN A 13 -9.01 2.38 -26.47
N ALA A 14 -9.58 3.52 -26.91
CA ALA A 14 -9.71 4.71 -26.07
C ALA A 14 -10.59 4.45 -24.83
N LYS A 15 -11.71 3.74 -25.01
CA LYS A 15 -12.58 3.34 -23.89
C LYS A 15 -11.85 2.41 -22.93
N LEU A 16 -11.12 1.42 -23.44
CA LEU A 16 -10.33 0.50 -22.63
C LEU A 16 -9.25 1.23 -21.82
N ALA A 17 -8.52 2.17 -22.45
CA ALA A 17 -7.51 2.97 -21.78
C ALA A 17 -8.09 3.78 -20.62
N ARG A 18 -9.25 4.44 -20.84
CA ARG A 18 -9.96 5.19 -19.78
C ARG A 18 -10.37 4.29 -18.61
N LEU A 19 -10.91 3.11 -18.91
CA LEU A 19 -11.31 2.15 -17.88
C LEU A 19 -10.12 1.66 -17.07
N LYS A 20 -9.00 1.32 -17.72
CA LYS A 20 -7.75 0.93 -17.04
C LYS A 20 -7.22 2.06 -16.15
N THR A 21 -7.23 3.30 -16.62
CA THR A 21 -6.81 4.46 -15.81
C THR A 21 -7.70 4.64 -14.58
N ARG A 22 -9.03 4.55 -14.74
CA ARG A 22 -9.96 4.62 -13.61
C ARG A 22 -9.76 3.49 -12.61
N GLN A 23 -9.51 2.28 -13.09
CA GLN A 23 -9.22 1.12 -12.24
C GLN A 23 -7.94 1.31 -11.44
N LYS A 24 -6.84 1.74 -12.09
CA LYS A 24 -5.58 2.06 -11.41
C LYS A 24 -5.77 3.13 -10.34
N ALA A 25 -6.48 4.21 -10.65
CA ALA A 25 -6.77 5.26 -9.68
C ALA A 25 -7.55 4.76 -8.46
N SER A 26 -8.53 3.87 -8.68
CA SER A 26 -9.31 3.25 -7.60
C SER A 26 -8.44 2.32 -6.74
N ASP A 27 -7.59 1.51 -7.36
CA ASP A 27 -6.64 0.63 -6.67
C ASP A 27 -5.63 1.40 -5.83
N THR A 28 -5.02 2.46 -6.39
CA THR A 28 -4.13 3.36 -5.66
C THR A 28 -4.84 3.98 -4.45
N ARG A 29 -6.05 4.49 -4.63
CA ARG A 29 -6.84 5.07 -3.53
C ARG A 29 -7.10 4.04 -2.42
N ARG A 30 -7.49 2.82 -2.80
CA ARG A 30 -7.74 1.74 -1.84
C ARG A 30 -6.48 1.41 -1.04
N LYS A 31 -5.33 1.29 -1.70
CA LYS A 31 -4.04 1.01 -1.05
C LYS A 31 -3.65 2.10 -0.05
N ILE A 32 -3.87 3.38 -0.40
CA ILE A 32 -3.60 4.51 0.50
C ILE A 32 -4.50 4.44 1.74
N ILE A 33 -5.82 4.26 1.54
CA ILE A 33 -6.77 4.21 2.66
C ILE A 33 -6.48 3.03 3.58
N VAL A 34 -6.33 1.84 3.02
CA VAL A 34 -6.05 0.63 3.81
C VAL A 34 -4.70 0.72 4.50
N GLY A 35 -3.67 1.19 3.79
CA GLY A 35 -2.34 1.40 4.36
C GLY A 35 -2.36 2.35 5.56
N ALA A 36 -3.02 3.51 5.44
CA ALA A 36 -3.13 4.48 6.52
C ALA A 36 -3.84 3.91 7.76
N ILE A 37 -4.95 3.17 7.55
CA ILE A 37 -5.70 2.54 8.65
C ILE A 37 -4.83 1.46 9.33
N VAL A 38 -4.24 0.55 8.56
CA VAL A 38 -3.42 -0.55 9.10
C VAL A 38 -2.21 -0.02 9.86
N THR A 39 -1.53 1.01 9.33
CA THR A 39 -0.41 1.67 10.02
C THR A 39 -0.85 2.27 11.36
N THR A 40 -1.99 2.97 11.38
CA THR A 40 -2.51 3.59 12.61
C THR A 40 -2.93 2.54 13.64
N GLU A 41 -3.64 1.49 13.22
CA GLU A 41 -4.05 0.41 14.13
C GLU A 41 -2.85 -0.39 14.66
N ALA A 42 -1.85 -0.63 13.82
CA ALA A 42 -0.65 -1.35 14.23
C ALA A 42 0.09 -0.63 15.38
N LEU A 43 0.12 0.70 15.39
CA LEU A 43 0.75 1.51 16.44
C LEU A 43 -0.02 1.52 17.77
N LYS A 44 -1.24 0.99 17.82
CA LYS A 44 -2.03 0.90 19.07
C LYS A 44 -1.64 -0.32 19.90
N ASP A 45 -1.34 -1.43 19.26
CA ASP A 45 -1.09 -2.73 19.88
C ASP A 45 0.35 -3.24 19.59
N PRO A 46 1.14 -3.58 20.62
CA PRO A 46 2.51 -4.07 20.45
C PRO A 46 2.63 -5.33 19.58
N LYS A 47 1.66 -6.26 19.65
CA LYS A 47 1.69 -7.47 18.83
C LYS A 47 1.51 -7.14 17.34
N SER A 48 0.57 -6.25 17.04
CA SER A 48 0.31 -5.76 15.69
C SER A 48 1.49 -4.95 15.13
N SER A 49 2.12 -4.12 15.96
CA SER A 49 3.35 -3.40 15.61
C SER A 49 4.47 -4.35 15.21
N LYS A 50 4.73 -5.39 16.02
CA LYS A 50 5.75 -6.41 15.73
C LYS A 50 5.47 -7.16 14.43
N TRP A 51 4.21 -7.54 14.21
CA TRP A 51 3.80 -8.21 12.97
C TRP A 51 4.05 -7.31 11.76
N LEU A 52 3.58 -6.05 11.78
CA LEU A 52 3.71 -5.13 10.66
C LEU A 52 5.18 -4.84 10.34
N ALA A 53 6.02 -4.61 11.35
CA ALA A 53 7.44 -4.36 11.15
C ALA A 53 8.16 -5.56 10.51
N SER A 54 7.86 -6.78 10.96
CA SER A 54 8.40 -8.02 10.35
C SER A 54 7.93 -8.19 8.91
N THR A 55 6.64 -7.97 8.64
CA THR A 55 6.07 -8.06 7.30
C THR A 55 6.68 -7.03 6.36
N LEU A 56 6.85 -5.79 6.79
CA LEU A 56 7.47 -4.73 5.99
C LEU A 56 8.92 -5.07 5.64
N ARG A 57 9.73 -5.52 6.61
CA ARG A 57 11.11 -5.95 6.36
C ARG A 57 11.23 -7.13 5.40
N LYS A 58 10.27 -8.06 5.43
CA LYS A 58 10.24 -9.20 4.52
C LYS A 58 9.89 -8.82 3.08
N ASN A 59 9.03 -7.82 2.88
CA ASN A 59 8.44 -7.51 1.57
C ASN A 59 9.00 -6.25 0.91
N ALA A 60 9.53 -5.28 1.66
CA ALA A 60 10.20 -4.10 1.12
C ALA A 60 11.64 -4.43 0.73
N THR A 61 11.83 -4.99 -0.46
CA THR A 61 13.13 -5.51 -0.91
C THR A 61 14.00 -4.48 -1.63
N ARG A 62 13.44 -3.33 -2.02
CA ARG A 62 14.18 -2.27 -2.73
C ARG A 62 14.72 -1.26 -1.72
N ASP A 63 15.98 -0.87 -1.88
CA ASP A 63 16.64 0.10 -1.00
C ASP A 63 15.88 1.41 -0.85
N VAL A 64 15.26 1.90 -1.94
CA VAL A 64 14.45 3.12 -1.91
C VAL A 64 13.22 2.97 -1.01
N ASP A 65 12.56 1.81 -1.08
CA ASP A 65 11.36 1.53 -0.29
C ASP A 65 11.75 1.30 1.19
N GLN A 66 12.90 0.66 1.44
CA GLN A 66 13.45 0.49 2.80
C GLN A 66 13.80 1.81 3.46
N LYS A 67 14.41 2.74 2.72
CA LYS A 67 14.74 4.08 3.21
C LYS A 67 13.48 4.88 3.51
N GLU A 68 12.48 4.82 2.63
CA GLU A 68 11.21 5.53 2.80
C GLU A 68 10.47 5.10 4.07
N ILE A 69 10.42 3.79 4.36
CA ILE A 69 9.69 3.26 5.52
C ILE A 69 10.51 3.21 6.82
N ALA A 70 11.78 3.64 6.80
CA ALA A 70 12.68 3.51 7.94
C ALA A 70 12.16 4.20 9.21
N GLY A 71 11.55 5.39 9.07
CA GLY A 71 10.91 6.10 10.18
C GLY A 71 9.76 5.31 10.79
N LEU A 72 8.87 4.77 9.95
CA LEU A 72 7.75 3.94 10.40
C LEU A 72 8.22 2.67 11.11
N LEU A 73 9.29 2.03 10.62
CA LEU A 73 9.86 0.85 11.27
C LEU A 73 10.36 1.16 12.69
N ALA A 74 10.96 2.33 12.90
CA ALA A 74 11.41 2.75 14.23
C ALA A 74 10.24 2.91 15.20
N ASP A 75 9.15 3.55 14.77
CA ASP A 75 7.94 3.73 15.60
C ASP A 75 7.29 2.38 15.96
N LEU A 76 7.21 1.47 14.97
CA LEU A 76 6.66 0.13 15.18
C LEU A 76 7.55 -0.70 16.13
N ASP A 77 8.87 -0.61 16.01
CA ASP A 77 9.78 -1.32 16.91
C ASP A 77 9.68 -0.79 18.35
N ALA A 78 9.62 0.53 18.53
CA ALA A 78 9.45 1.15 19.83
C ALA A 78 8.15 0.69 20.51
N LYS A 79 7.05 0.65 19.75
CA LYS A 79 5.76 0.16 20.25
C LYS A 79 5.76 -1.34 20.52
N ALA A 80 6.43 -2.15 19.70
CA ALA A 80 6.58 -3.58 19.93
C ALA A 80 7.38 -3.86 21.22
N GLN A 81 8.39 -3.05 21.52
CA GLN A 81 9.21 -3.17 22.73
C GLN A 81 8.47 -2.74 24.00
N SER A 82 7.50 -1.83 23.92
CA SER A 82 6.73 -1.38 25.09
C SER A 82 5.87 -2.49 25.72
N ALA A 83 5.65 -3.62 25.04
CA ALA A 83 5.05 -4.83 25.65
C ALA A 83 6.06 -5.66 26.47
N GLY A 84 7.35 -5.58 26.18
CA GLY A 84 8.39 -6.35 26.87
C GLY A 84 8.85 -5.76 28.20
N ALA A 85 8.47 -4.51 28.51
CA ALA A 85 8.87 -3.83 29.75
C ALA A 85 7.88 -4.05 30.92
N GLY A 86 6.79 -4.79 30.71
CA GLY A 86 5.79 -5.12 31.74
C GLY A 86 5.84 -6.55 32.25
N GLU A 87 6.85 -7.32 31.85
CA GLU A 87 7.01 -8.74 32.20
C GLU A 87 8.44 -8.98 32.70
N VAL A 88 8.79 -8.34 33.81
CA VAL A 88 9.95 -8.65 34.67
C VAL A 88 9.62 -8.32 36.13
#